data_AF-T0ZJ34-F1
#
_entry.id   AF-T0ZJ34-F1
#
_cell.length_a   1.000
_cell.length_b   1.000
_cell.length_c   1.000
_cell.angle_alpha   90.00
_cell.angle_beta   90.00
_cell.angle_gamma   90.00
#
_symmetry.space_group_name_H-M   'P 1'
#
loop_
_entity.id
_entity.type
_entity.pdbx_description
1 polymer ?
#
loop_
_entity_poly.entity_id
_entity_poly.type
_entity_poly.pdbx_seq_one_letter_code
_entity_poly.pdbx_strand_id
1 'polypeptide(L)'
;QLFECDPLEFILSAAEALSRSRRARKERKAAIRQFRAQALREVITQLSLPFGQREEQATVITKRGMTPLIEMAIAWKDDEIVNLADAMITEGLLSLKNDRSKEVRKDILGWFAPSAVDSAPFSFAFCCRVAGFQPEAIRHFIAKQYRDEIKRYVEDDRREHVLTGVQPALI
;
A
#
# COMPACT_ATOMS: atom_id res chain seq x y z
N GLN A 1 -43.44 10.79 -13.97
CA GLN A 1 -43.44 10.77 -12.50
C GLN A 1 -42.01 11.04 -12.06
N LEU A 2 -41.76 12.26 -11.57
CA LEU A 2 -40.42 12.73 -11.21
C LEU A 2 -40.25 12.54 -9.70
N PHE A 3 -39.33 11.64 -9.33
CA PHE A 3 -38.79 11.40 -7.98
C PHE A 3 -39.81 11.02 -6.88
N GLU A 4 -40.13 9.72 -6.78
CA GLU A 4 -40.60 9.08 -5.54
C GLU A 4 -39.42 8.81 -4.58
N CYS A 5 -38.60 9.82 -4.30
CA CYS A 5 -37.63 9.72 -3.20
C CYS A 5 -38.14 10.57 -2.05
N ASP A 6 -38.36 9.95 -0.89
CA ASP A 6 -38.62 10.67 0.35
C ASP A 6 -37.49 11.68 0.59
N PRO A 7 -37.77 12.99 0.68
CA PRO A 7 -36.75 14.01 0.88
C PRO A 7 -35.93 13.79 2.16
N LEU A 8 -36.48 13.14 3.19
CA LEU A 8 -35.73 12.79 4.39
C LEU A 8 -34.72 11.67 4.13
N GLU A 9 -35.11 10.63 3.41
CA GLU A 9 -34.20 9.56 2.95
C GLU A 9 -33.07 10.12 2.08
N PHE A 10 -33.39 11.06 1.20
CA PHE A 10 -32.39 11.75 0.39
C PHE A 10 -31.39 12.54 1.25
N ILE A 11 -31.86 13.31 2.23
CA ILE A 11 -30.99 14.11 3.12
C ILE A 11 -30.11 13.21 3.98
N LEU A 12 -30.65 12.11 4.52
CA LEU A 12 -29.90 11.14 5.31
C LEU A 12 -28.81 10.47 4.46
N SER A 13 -29.17 9.99 3.27
CA SER A 13 -28.21 9.41 2.32
C SER A 13 -27.12 10.41 1.91
N ALA A 14 -27.49 11.67 1.67
CA ALA A 14 -26.52 12.73 1.37
C ALA A 14 -25.59 13.03 2.56
N ALA A 15 -26.12 13.05 3.79
CA ALA A 15 -25.32 13.24 5.00
C ALA A 15 -24.33 12.08 5.24
N GLU A 16 -24.76 10.84 4.97
CA GLU A 16 -23.90 9.66 5.02
C GLU A 16 -22.84 9.67 3.93
N ALA A 17 -23.18 10.05 2.70
CA ALA A 17 -22.24 10.20 1.60
C ALA A 17 -21.17 11.26 1.91
N LEU A 18 -21.58 12.41 2.47
CA LEU A 18 -20.66 13.46 2.93
C LEU A 18 -19.76 12.97 4.08
N SER A 19 -20.31 12.23 5.03
CA SER A 19 -19.55 11.68 6.17
C SER A 19 -18.51 10.65 5.70
N ARG A 20 -18.89 9.77 4.77
CA ARG A 20 -17.98 8.83 4.10
C ARG A 20 -16.87 9.56 3.34
N SER A 21 -17.24 10.58 2.55
CA SER A 21 -16.26 11.40 1.80
C SER A 21 -15.27 12.13 2.73
N ARG A 22 -15.75 12.72 3.82
CA ARG A 22 -14.90 13.36 4.83
C ARG A 22 -13.95 12.36 5.50
N ARG A 23 -14.44 11.16 5.82
CA ARG A 23 -13.64 10.09 6.42
C ARG A 23 -12.55 9.61 5.46
N ALA A 24 -12.90 9.31 4.21
CA ALA A 24 -11.96 8.93 3.17
C ALA A 24 -10.88 10.00 2.95
N ARG A 25 -11.26 11.29 2.94
CA ARG A 25 -10.29 12.39 2.82
C ARG A 25 -9.35 12.48 4.03
N LYS A 26 -9.84 12.24 5.25
CA LYS A 26 -9.00 12.20 6.46
C LYS A 26 -8.03 11.02 6.42
N GLU A 27 -8.51 9.85 6.05
CA GLU A 27 -7.72 8.62 5.94
C GLU A 27 -6.64 8.78 4.86
N ARG A 28 -6.97 9.32 3.68
CA ARG A 28 -6.01 9.68 2.63
C ARG A 28 -4.92 10.61 3.15
N LYS A 29 -5.29 11.72 3.78
CA LYS A 29 -4.32 12.69 4.34
C LYS A 29 -3.45 12.05 5.44
N ALA A 30 -3.99 11.15 6.23
CA ALA A 30 -3.23 10.43 7.25
C ALA A 30 -2.21 9.47 6.62
N ALA A 31 -2.63 8.69 5.60
CA ALA A 31 -1.77 7.77 4.88
C ALA A 31 -0.60 8.47 4.17
N ILE A 32 -0.87 9.57 3.46
CA ILE A 32 0.17 10.36 2.78
C ILE A 32 1.16 10.95 3.80
N ARG A 33 0.67 11.45 4.94
CA ARG A 33 1.55 11.95 6.01
C ARG A 33 2.42 10.84 6.61
N GLN A 34 1.84 9.65 6.83
CA GLN A 34 2.59 8.50 7.33
C GLN A 34 3.66 8.06 6.33
N PHE A 35 3.34 7.99 5.05
CA PHE A 35 4.29 7.69 3.98
C PHE A 35 5.43 8.69 3.94
N ARG A 36 5.14 10.00 3.95
CA ARG A 36 6.18 11.04 3.99
C ARG A 36 7.05 10.93 5.25
N ALA A 37 6.44 10.66 6.41
CA ALA A 37 7.19 10.48 7.65
C ALA A 37 8.10 9.24 7.60
N GLN A 38 7.65 8.15 6.99
CA GLN A 38 8.43 6.93 6.82
C GLN A 38 9.55 7.10 5.80
N ALA A 39 9.27 7.73 4.65
CA ALA A 39 10.29 8.08 3.68
C ALA A 39 11.38 8.96 4.31
N LEU A 40 10.98 9.98 5.09
CA LEU A 40 11.94 10.81 5.84
C LEU A 40 12.73 10.01 6.88
N ARG A 41 12.11 9.07 7.61
CA ARG A 41 12.83 8.20 8.54
C ARG A 41 13.86 7.32 7.85
N GLU A 42 13.48 6.70 6.73
CA GLU A 42 14.37 5.86 5.94
C GLU A 42 15.54 6.66 5.36
N VAL A 43 15.27 7.90 4.93
CA VAL A 43 16.32 8.83 4.51
C VAL A 43 17.22 9.20 5.69
N ILE A 44 16.68 9.45 6.88
CA ILE A 44 17.48 9.77 8.09
C ILE A 44 18.36 8.58 8.51
N THR A 45 17.83 7.35 8.49
CA THR A 45 18.56 6.13 8.85
C THR A 45 19.66 5.82 7.84
N GLN A 46 19.39 5.98 6.54
CA GLN A 46 20.40 5.80 5.49
C GLN A 46 21.45 6.92 5.49
N LEU A 47 21.11 8.13 5.96
CA LEU A 47 22.04 9.26 6.02
C LEU A 47 22.94 9.26 7.26
N SER A 48 22.81 8.32 8.23
CA SER A 48 23.53 8.36 9.51
C SER A 48 23.59 9.77 10.10
N LEU A 49 22.48 10.52 10.04
CA LEU A 49 22.42 11.86 10.62
C LEU A 49 22.29 11.72 12.14
N PRO A 50 23.14 12.41 12.94
CA PRO A 50 23.30 12.18 14.36
C PRO A 50 22.18 12.84 15.19
N PHE A 51 20.93 12.54 14.88
CA PHE A 51 19.81 12.88 15.74
C PHE A 51 19.45 11.64 16.56
N GLY A 52 20.27 11.36 17.58
CA GLY A 52 19.97 10.30 18.55
C GLY A 52 21.11 9.73 19.38
N GLN A 53 22.39 10.05 19.11
CA GLN A 53 23.49 9.63 19.99
C GLN A 53 24.38 10.82 20.31
N ARG A 54 24.37 11.18 21.60
CA ARG A 54 25.31 12.12 22.18
C ARG A 54 26.65 11.41 22.32
N GLU A 55 27.67 12.14 21.91
CA GLU A 55 29.11 11.97 22.17
C GLU A 55 29.94 11.12 21.18
N GLU A 56 30.91 11.85 20.61
CA GLU A 56 32.20 11.40 20.10
C GLU A 56 32.24 10.67 18.76
N GLN A 57 32.16 11.45 17.67
CA GLN A 57 33.33 11.80 16.85
C GLN A 57 32.85 12.49 15.59
N ALA A 58 33.27 13.75 15.45
CA ALA A 58 33.04 14.55 14.26
C ALA A 58 33.80 13.95 13.06
N THR A 59 33.12 13.11 12.27
CA THR A 59 33.55 12.83 10.91
C THR A 59 32.73 13.71 9.96
N VAL A 60 33.47 14.40 9.10
CA VAL A 60 33.01 15.34 8.10
C VAL A 60 32.08 14.62 7.13
N ILE A 61 30.76 14.67 7.36
CA ILE A 61 29.77 14.17 6.41
C ILE A 61 29.72 15.18 5.26
N THR A 62 30.30 14.78 4.13
CA THR A 62 30.29 15.49 2.85
C THR A 62 28.85 15.77 2.41
N LYS A 63 28.53 17.06 2.28
CA LYS A 63 27.23 17.64 1.83
C LYS A 63 26.77 17.25 0.40
N ARG A 64 27.21 16.12 -0.18
CA ARG A 64 26.98 15.78 -1.60
C ARG A 64 25.93 14.69 -1.89
N GLY A 65 25.37 14.02 -0.87
CA GLY A 65 24.35 12.98 -1.07
C GLY A 65 22.94 13.31 -0.53
N MET A 66 22.77 14.47 0.10
CA MET A 66 21.60 14.78 0.93
C MET A 66 20.42 15.36 0.15
N THR A 67 20.67 15.93 -1.03
CA THR A 67 19.66 16.57 -1.89
C THR A 67 18.69 15.61 -2.57
N PRO A 68 19.10 14.53 -3.27
CA PRO A 68 18.17 13.79 -4.14
C PRO A 68 17.09 13.02 -3.39
N LEU A 69 17.38 12.48 -2.20
CA LEU A 69 16.42 11.71 -1.41
C LEU A 69 15.41 12.61 -0.67
N ILE A 70 15.86 13.76 -0.15
CA ILE A 70 14.99 14.76 0.46
C ILE A 70 14.14 15.45 -0.62
N GLU A 71 14.74 15.75 -1.78
CA GLU A 71 14.01 16.21 -2.96
C GLU A 71 12.98 15.17 -3.39
N MET A 72 13.28 13.87 -3.42
CA MET A 72 12.27 12.83 -3.71
C MET A 72 11.13 12.80 -2.68
N ALA A 73 11.43 12.92 -1.38
CA ALA A 73 10.41 12.94 -0.33
C ALA A 73 9.51 14.19 -0.37
N ILE A 74 10.01 15.30 -0.94
CA ILE A 74 9.33 16.61 -1.01
C ILE A 74 8.72 16.89 -2.40
N ALA A 75 9.26 16.31 -3.47
CA ALA A 75 8.89 16.65 -4.85
C ALA A 75 7.53 16.09 -5.27
N TRP A 76 7.13 14.94 -4.71
CA TRP A 76 5.90 14.28 -5.12
C TRP A 76 4.68 15.01 -4.56
N LYS A 77 3.83 15.48 -5.46
CA LYS A 77 2.53 16.07 -5.12
C LYS A 77 1.60 14.98 -4.59
N ASP A 78 0.70 15.37 -3.69
CA ASP A 78 -0.31 14.44 -3.15
C ASP A 78 -1.11 13.76 -4.27
N ASP A 79 -1.41 14.48 -5.35
CA ASP A 79 -2.15 13.95 -6.51
C ASP A 79 -1.34 12.93 -7.31
N GLU A 80 -0.01 13.07 -7.39
CA GLU A 80 0.87 12.11 -8.06
C GLU A 80 0.94 10.80 -7.28
N ILE A 81 1.00 10.89 -5.94
CA ILE A 81 0.94 9.72 -5.05
C ILE A 81 -0.41 9.01 -5.19
N VAL A 82 -1.50 9.77 -5.30
CA VAL A 82 -2.85 9.20 -5.49
C VAL A 82 -2.95 8.50 -6.85
N ASN A 83 -2.52 9.15 -7.93
CA ASN A 83 -2.58 8.58 -9.27
C ASN A 83 -1.73 7.31 -9.38
N LEU A 84 -0.54 7.29 -8.76
CA LEU A 84 0.30 6.10 -8.75
C LEU A 84 -0.34 4.96 -7.95
N ALA A 85 -0.90 5.26 -6.76
CA ALA A 85 -1.59 4.26 -5.95
C ALA A 85 -2.78 3.62 -6.69
N ASP A 86 -3.55 4.42 -7.44
CA ASP A 86 -4.67 3.95 -8.25
C ASP A 86 -4.19 3.12 -9.46
N ALA A 87 -3.12 3.57 -10.13
CA ALA A 87 -2.49 2.84 -11.22
C ALA A 87 -1.97 1.47 -10.77
N MET A 88 -1.30 1.39 -9.61
CA MET A 88 -0.79 0.13 -9.06
C MET A 88 -1.90 -0.89 -8.76
N ILE A 89 -3.02 -0.43 -8.18
CA ILE A 89 -4.17 -1.30 -7.92
C ILE A 89 -4.76 -1.80 -9.26
N THR A 90 -4.96 -0.89 -10.20
CA THR A 90 -5.57 -1.20 -11.50
C THR A 90 -4.70 -2.16 -12.30
N GLU A 91 -3.40 -1.90 -12.39
CA GLU A 91 -2.43 -2.74 -13.08
C GLU A 91 -2.30 -4.11 -12.42
N GLY A 92 -2.22 -4.17 -11.08
CA GLY A 92 -2.21 -5.45 -10.37
C GLY A 92 -3.44 -6.31 -10.66
N LEU A 93 -4.64 -5.71 -10.67
CA LEU A 93 -5.87 -6.42 -11.01
C LEU A 93 -5.94 -6.83 -12.49
N LEU A 94 -5.47 -5.98 -13.40
CA LEU A 94 -5.41 -6.29 -14.84
C LEU A 94 -4.41 -7.39 -15.14
N SER A 95 -3.24 -7.38 -14.49
CA SER A 95 -2.22 -8.41 -14.63
C SER A 95 -2.71 -9.75 -14.09
N LEU A 96 -3.48 -9.78 -12.98
CA LEU A 96 -4.15 -11.02 -12.56
C LEU A 96 -5.17 -11.56 -13.56
N LYS A 97 -5.74 -10.69 -14.40
CA LYS A 97 -6.70 -11.11 -15.44
C LYS A 97 -6.01 -11.56 -16.73
N ASN A 98 -4.96 -10.85 -17.14
CA ASN A 98 -4.39 -10.95 -18.49
C ASN A 98 -3.09 -11.74 -18.52
N ASP A 99 -2.33 -11.75 -17.44
CA ASP A 99 -0.99 -12.34 -17.43
C ASP A 99 -1.05 -13.87 -17.29
N ARG A 100 -0.14 -14.53 -18.00
CA ARG A 100 0.01 -16.00 -18.04
C ARG A 100 1.24 -16.50 -17.28
N SER A 101 2.18 -15.63 -16.89
CA SER A 101 3.33 -16.04 -16.09
C SER A 101 2.89 -16.44 -14.68
N LYS A 102 3.32 -17.63 -14.25
CA LYS A 102 3.00 -18.17 -12.94
C LYS A 102 3.69 -17.37 -11.82
N GLU A 103 4.90 -16.88 -12.08
CA GLU A 103 5.75 -16.14 -11.16
C GLU A 103 5.17 -14.75 -10.90
N VAL A 104 4.86 -14.00 -11.96
CA VAL A 104 4.27 -12.65 -11.85
C VAL A 104 2.94 -12.69 -11.12
N ARG A 105 2.10 -13.69 -11.41
CA ARG A 105 0.82 -13.87 -10.71
C ARG A 105 0.98 -14.19 -9.24
N LYS A 106 1.98 -15.01 -8.88
CA LYS A 106 2.32 -15.32 -7.48
C LYS A 106 2.74 -14.05 -6.73
N ASP A 107 3.61 -13.24 -7.32
CA ASP A 107 4.10 -11.99 -6.72
C ASP A 107 2.94 -11.00 -6.51
N ILE A 108 2.06 -10.85 -7.49
CA ILE A 108 0.88 -9.98 -7.38
C ILE A 108 -0.08 -10.49 -6.30
N LEU A 109 -0.38 -11.79 -6.25
CA LEU A 109 -1.22 -12.38 -5.20
C LEU A 109 -0.58 -12.23 -3.81
N GLY A 110 0.75 -12.34 -3.72
CA GLY A 110 1.52 -12.06 -2.51
C GLY A 110 1.40 -10.60 -2.06
N TRP A 111 1.40 -9.65 -3.00
CA TRP A 111 1.17 -8.23 -2.70
C TRP A 111 -0.23 -7.95 -2.14
N PHE A 112 -1.25 -8.68 -2.59
CA PHE A 112 -2.61 -8.60 -2.03
C PHE A 112 -2.76 -9.31 -0.68
N ALA A 113 -1.83 -10.19 -0.30
CA ALA A 113 -1.98 -11.05 0.86
C ALA A 113 -2.14 -10.24 2.18
N PRO A 114 -2.88 -10.77 3.17
CA PRO A 114 -3.01 -10.13 4.48
C PRO A 114 -1.69 -10.04 5.26
N SER A 115 -0.78 -10.97 4.99
CA SER A 115 0.58 -11.04 5.53
C SER A 115 1.55 -10.00 4.95
N ALA A 116 1.20 -9.41 3.80
CA ALA A 116 2.03 -8.38 3.21
C ALA A 116 2.20 -7.24 4.21
N VAL A 117 3.42 -6.71 4.31
CA VAL A 117 3.75 -5.68 5.31
C VAL A 117 2.96 -4.41 4.98
N ASP A 118 1.85 -4.19 5.69
CA ASP A 118 0.93 -3.07 5.47
C ASP A 118 1.60 -1.70 5.72
N SER A 119 2.72 -1.69 6.46
CA SER A 119 3.56 -0.52 6.71
C SER A 119 4.59 -0.24 5.62
N ALA A 120 4.76 -1.11 4.61
CA ALA A 120 5.68 -0.85 3.52
C ALA A 120 5.18 0.32 2.63
N PRO A 121 6.07 1.15 2.08
CA PRO A 121 5.69 2.13 1.06
C PRO A 121 5.07 1.40 -0.13
N PHE A 122 3.95 1.93 -0.65
CA PHE A 122 3.19 1.31 -1.75
C PHE A 122 2.72 -0.13 -1.47
N SER A 123 2.55 -0.50 -0.20
CA SER A 123 1.80 -1.71 0.16
C SER A 123 0.38 -1.64 -0.40
N PHE A 124 -0.23 -2.79 -0.67
CA PHE A 124 -1.61 -2.86 -1.15
C PHE A 124 -2.58 -2.09 -0.24
N ALA A 125 -2.42 -2.24 1.09
CA ALA A 125 -3.22 -1.52 2.07
C ALA A 125 -2.96 0.00 2.08
N PHE A 126 -1.74 0.44 1.79
CA PHE A 126 -1.45 1.86 1.57
C PHE A 126 -2.17 2.37 0.32
N CYS A 127 -2.01 1.69 -0.82
CA CYS A 127 -2.60 2.12 -2.08
C CYS A 127 -4.13 2.22 -1.97
N CYS A 128 -4.77 1.25 -1.32
CA CYS A 128 -6.21 1.26 -1.07
C CYS A 128 -6.65 2.47 -0.24
N ARG A 129 -5.96 2.74 0.88
CA ARG A 129 -6.29 3.89 1.75
C ARG A 129 -6.12 5.24 1.04
N VAL A 130 -5.13 5.35 0.16
CA VAL A 130 -4.88 6.58 -0.60
C VAL A 130 -5.96 6.77 -1.68
N ALA A 131 -6.29 5.71 -2.43
CA ALA A 131 -7.31 5.73 -3.46
C ALA A 131 -8.74 5.86 -2.88
N GLY A 132 -8.95 5.46 -1.61
CA GLY A 132 -10.23 5.53 -0.92
C GLY A 132 -11.02 4.21 -0.95
N PHE A 133 -10.34 3.10 -1.21
CA PHE A 133 -10.89 1.75 -1.17
C PHE A 133 -10.65 1.09 0.19
N GLN A 134 -11.51 0.14 0.56
CA GLN A 134 -11.28 -0.74 1.71
C GLN A 134 -10.43 -1.95 1.28
N PRO A 135 -9.21 -2.12 1.83
CA PRO A 135 -8.32 -3.23 1.48
C PRO A 135 -8.99 -4.60 1.65
N GLU A 136 -9.76 -4.78 2.72
CA GLU A 136 -10.39 -6.04 3.10
C GLU A 136 -11.44 -6.48 2.08
N ALA A 137 -12.19 -5.54 1.51
CA ALA A 137 -13.21 -5.83 0.50
C ALA A 137 -12.57 -6.38 -0.78
N ILE A 138 -11.46 -5.76 -1.23
CA ILE A 138 -10.73 -6.21 -2.41
C ILE A 138 -9.99 -7.53 -2.12
N ARG A 139 -9.35 -7.67 -0.95
CA ARG A 139 -8.74 -8.95 -0.51
C ARG A 139 -9.76 -10.09 -0.52
N HIS A 140 -10.97 -9.85 -0.01
CA HIS A 140 -12.03 -10.85 0.00
C HIS A 140 -12.45 -11.25 -1.42
N PHE A 141 -12.59 -10.27 -2.32
CA PHE A 141 -12.88 -10.52 -3.73
C PHE A 141 -11.81 -11.39 -4.40
N ILE A 142 -10.53 -11.03 -4.21
CA ILE A 142 -9.39 -11.77 -4.79
C ILE A 142 -9.29 -13.18 -4.21
N ALA A 143 -9.42 -13.32 -2.88
CA ALA A 143 -9.39 -14.62 -2.21
C ALA A 143 -10.52 -15.54 -2.69
N LYS A 144 -11.69 -14.98 -3.01
CA LYS A 144 -12.81 -15.74 -3.58
C LYS A 144 -12.56 -16.12 -5.05
N GLN A 145 -12.06 -15.19 -5.85
CA GLN A 145 -11.89 -15.37 -7.29
C GLN A 145 -10.71 -16.28 -7.64
N TYR A 146 -9.60 -16.18 -6.91
CA TYR A 146 -8.35 -16.89 -7.19
C TYR A 146 -8.04 -17.97 -6.14
N ARG A 147 -9.06 -18.44 -5.41
CA ARG A 147 -8.91 -19.39 -4.28
C ARG A 147 -8.04 -20.60 -4.61
N ASP A 148 -8.33 -21.26 -5.72
CA ASP A 148 -7.66 -22.52 -6.09
C ASP A 148 -6.22 -22.28 -6.55
N GLU A 149 -5.97 -21.12 -7.15
CA GLU A 149 -4.64 -20.69 -7.56
C GLU A 149 -3.78 -20.32 -6.35
N ILE A 150 -4.31 -19.55 -5.40
CA ILE A 150 -3.65 -19.23 -4.13
C ILE A 150 -3.30 -20.52 -3.36
N LYS A 151 -4.23 -21.48 -3.28
CA LYS A 151 -3.96 -22.77 -2.63
C LYS A 151 -2.81 -23.52 -3.27
N ARG A 152 -2.76 -23.57 -4.62
CA ARG A 152 -1.65 -24.21 -5.33
C ARG A 152 -0.32 -23.54 -5.00
N TYR A 153 -0.28 -22.22 -4.95
CA TYR A 153 0.95 -21.50 -4.57
C TYR A 153 1.39 -21.78 -3.14
N VAL A 154 0.47 -21.82 -2.19
CA VAL A 154 0.77 -22.17 -0.79
C VAL A 154 1.27 -23.62 -0.67
N GLU A 155 0.69 -24.55 -1.44
CA GLU A 155 1.13 -25.94 -1.48
C GLU A 155 2.51 -26.09 -2.12
N ASP A 156 2.78 -25.35 -3.21
CA ASP A 156 4.07 -25.33 -3.90
C ASP A 156 5.16 -24.75 -2.99
N ASP A 157 4.90 -23.63 -2.30
CA ASP A 157 5.81 -23.06 -1.30
C ASP A 157 6.07 -24.05 -0.18
N ARG A 158 5.04 -24.71 0.35
CA ARG A 158 5.22 -25.72 1.40
C ARG A 158 6.10 -26.88 0.93
N ARG A 159 6.02 -27.28 -0.33
CA ARG A 159 6.85 -28.34 -0.91
C ARG A 159 8.29 -27.88 -1.11
N GLU A 160 8.50 -26.67 -1.62
CA GLU A 160 9.84 -26.07 -1.73
C GLU A 160 10.50 -25.89 -0.37
N HIS A 161 9.75 -25.52 0.67
CA HIS A 161 10.24 -25.40 2.04
C HIS A 161 10.64 -26.74 2.66
N VAL A 162 9.89 -27.81 2.41
CA VAL A 162 10.27 -29.17 2.85
C VAL A 162 11.55 -29.64 2.18
N LEU A 163 11.81 -29.19 0.95
CA LEU A 163 13.03 -29.50 0.19
C LEU A 163 14.23 -28.61 0.58
N THR A 164 14.00 -27.39 1.05
CA THR A 164 15.05 -26.38 1.33
C THR A 164 15.34 -26.19 2.83
N GLY A 165 14.49 -26.69 3.74
CA GLY A 165 14.71 -26.65 5.18
C GLY A 165 14.53 -25.28 5.85
N VAL A 166 13.99 -24.28 5.14
CA VAL A 166 13.79 -22.91 5.63
C VAL A 166 12.32 -22.70 6.03
N GLN A 167 12.08 -22.17 7.23
CA GLN A 167 10.73 -21.92 7.76
C GLN A 167 9.95 -20.87 6.95
N PRO A 168 8.61 -21.02 6.84
CA PRO A 168 7.78 -20.17 6.00
C PRO A 168 7.60 -18.76 6.58
N ALA A 169 7.70 -17.74 5.73
CA ALA A 169 7.04 -16.46 5.97
C ALA A 169 5.54 -16.69 5.74
N LEU A 170 4.75 -16.63 6.81
CA LEU A 170 3.29 -16.82 6.77
C LEU A 170 2.68 -15.83 5.77
N ILE A 171 2.17 -16.34 4.65
CA ILE A 171 1.35 -15.59 3.68
C ILE A 171 -0.11 -15.54 4.11
#